data_AF-A0A0D3K5N8-F1
#
_entry.id   AF-A0A0D3K5N8-F1
#
_cell.length_a   1.000
_cell.length_b   1.000
_cell.length_c   1.000
_cell.angle_alpha   90.00
_cell.angle_beta   90.00
_cell.angle_gamma   90.00
#
_symmetry.space_group_name_H-M   'P 1'
#
loop_
_entity.id
_entity.type
_entity.pdbx_description
1 polymer ?
#
loop_
_entity_poly.entity_id
_entity_poly.type
_entity_poly.pdbx_seq_one_letter_code
_entity_poly.pdbx_strand_id
1 'polypeptide(L)'
;MAEDQEEDAPMQDAQDPEEELPELSLDIIDLIKTAQAQHGLRHGDYGRYRSYCSRRLHRLRRVTGCTHGKGRYVKRPLEPESVRDARQLMLPLFCAERAWAFAMQLKRENTQQEARPHYHLLARLAKAAEWSAKLAALCAERADQRTDLEAKAYSAFMHGNVALERENWAPALASFKSTATICTELARVTMAEQAALYKQVAAEVEPSIRFCSYNLRRLGGEEGRAHPPPDRQDAPRLLGSPAGAPRGAALRGGRRQGGGGQGRQGRRLARAVRQALRRVQRRARLGAARAARDQEARAEREVGRGRGELAHAAGRAAVAKAAPHGAPQPPPPRTAAR
;
A
#
# COMPACT_ATOMS: atom_id res chain seq x y z
N MET A 1 41.82 50.19 -31.48
CA MET A 1 40.80 49.24 -31.96
C MET A 1 40.82 48.10 -30.98
N ALA A 2 40.00 48.24 -29.93
CA ALA A 2 39.79 47.22 -28.93
C ALA A 2 38.84 46.19 -29.53
N GLU A 3 39.24 44.93 -29.57
CA GLU A 3 38.34 43.82 -29.88
C GLU A 3 38.13 43.08 -28.56
N ASP A 4 36.97 43.36 -27.97
CA ASP A 4 36.44 42.72 -26.77
C ASP A 4 36.25 41.22 -27.05
N GLN A 5 37.00 40.40 -26.33
CA GLN A 5 36.72 38.97 -26.21
C GLN A 5 35.74 38.81 -25.04
N GLU A 6 34.45 38.79 -25.34
CA GLU A 6 33.43 38.34 -24.40
C GLU A 6 33.63 36.84 -24.14
N GLU A 7 34.03 36.52 -22.91
CA GLU A 7 34.09 35.16 -22.38
C GLU A 7 32.66 34.58 -22.31
N ASP A 8 32.35 33.67 -23.22
CA ASP A 8 31.15 32.83 -23.17
C ASP A 8 31.27 31.82 -22.01
N ALA A 9 30.91 32.27 -20.81
CA ALA A 9 30.77 31.40 -19.65
C ALA A 9 29.49 30.54 -19.82
N PRO A 10 29.56 29.20 -19.76
CA PRO A 10 28.34 28.40 -19.78
C PRO A 10 27.59 28.65 -18.48
N MET A 11 26.41 29.27 -18.59
CA MET A 11 25.41 29.35 -17.54
C MET A 11 25.21 27.96 -16.96
N GLN A 12 25.68 27.77 -15.74
CA GLN A 12 25.32 26.61 -14.94
C GLN A 12 23.82 26.74 -14.67
N ASP A 13 23.03 25.90 -15.33
CA ASP A 13 21.65 25.64 -14.95
C ASP A 13 21.66 25.22 -13.48
N ALA A 14 21.38 26.18 -12.60
CA ALA A 14 21.07 25.94 -11.21
C ALA A 14 19.77 25.13 -11.19
N GLN A 15 19.90 23.81 -11.25
CA GLN A 15 18.83 22.90 -10.91
C GLN A 15 18.45 23.21 -9.47
N ASP A 16 17.32 23.89 -9.28
CA ASP A 16 16.65 23.97 -8.00
C ASP A 16 16.66 22.56 -7.38
N PRO A 17 17.04 22.39 -6.10
CA PRO A 17 17.03 21.07 -5.49
C PRO A 17 15.59 20.56 -5.55
N GLU A 18 15.34 19.54 -6.38
CA GLU A 18 14.09 18.80 -6.38
C GLU A 18 13.83 18.39 -4.92
N GLU A 19 12.84 19.03 -4.29
CA GLU A 19 12.37 18.63 -2.96
C GLU A 19 11.97 17.15 -3.07
N GLU A 20 12.85 16.24 -2.65
CA GLU A 20 12.57 14.82 -2.53
C GLU A 20 11.44 14.66 -1.51
N LEU A 21 10.20 14.68 -1.99
CA LEU A 21 9.03 14.51 -1.16
C LEU A 21 9.09 13.12 -0.50
N PRO A 22 8.79 13.03 0.81
CA PRO A 22 8.98 11.80 1.57
C PRO A 22 8.12 10.65 1.02
N GLU A 23 8.71 9.44 0.98
CA GLU A 23 8.01 8.22 0.57
C GLU A 23 6.77 8.01 1.46
N LEU A 24 5.60 7.79 0.83
CA LEU A 24 4.34 7.58 1.54
C LEU A 24 4.15 6.10 1.89
N SER A 25 3.83 5.82 3.15
CA SER A 25 3.52 4.46 3.63
C SER A 25 2.02 4.29 3.88
N LEU A 26 1.45 3.19 3.37
CA LEU A 26 0.05 2.82 3.58
C LEU A 26 -0.10 1.28 3.64
N ASP A 27 -0.61 0.76 4.75
CA ASP A 27 -0.99 -0.65 4.88
C ASP A 27 -2.32 -0.91 4.15
N ILE A 28 -2.27 -1.09 2.82
CA ILE A 28 -3.46 -1.23 1.96
C ILE A 28 -4.27 -2.46 2.38
N ILE A 29 -3.61 -3.60 2.55
CA ILE A 29 -4.30 -4.87 2.82
C ILE A 29 -4.98 -4.83 4.20
N ASP A 30 -4.29 -4.33 5.22
CA ASP A 30 -4.85 -4.17 6.57
C ASP A 30 -6.03 -3.20 6.58
N LEU A 31 -5.88 -2.05 5.93
CA LEU A 31 -6.92 -1.05 5.82
C LEU A 31 -8.20 -1.60 5.18
N ILE A 32 -8.06 -2.37 4.09
CA ILE A 32 -9.20 -3.00 3.42
C ILE A 32 -9.85 -4.04 4.34
N LYS A 33 -9.07 -4.97 4.90
CA LYS A 33 -9.59 -6.09 5.68
C LYS A 33 -10.27 -5.63 6.96
N THR A 34 -9.68 -4.68 7.66
CA THR A 34 -10.28 -4.04 8.83
C THR A 34 -11.57 -3.32 8.46
N ALA A 35 -11.58 -2.55 7.37
CA ALA A 35 -12.79 -1.86 6.92
C ALA A 35 -13.92 -2.83 6.50
N GLN A 36 -13.58 -3.91 5.80
CA GLN A 36 -14.54 -4.93 5.38
C GLN A 36 -15.16 -5.64 6.59
N ALA A 37 -14.34 -6.08 7.55
CA ALA A 37 -14.79 -6.76 8.76
C ALA A 37 -15.72 -5.87 9.60
N GLN A 38 -15.37 -4.59 9.79
CA GLN A 38 -16.13 -3.64 10.63
C GLN A 38 -17.44 -3.18 9.99
N HIS A 39 -17.54 -3.15 8.66
CA HIS A 39 -18.64 -2.45 7.97
C HIS A 39 -19.55 -3.35 7.13
N GLY A 40 -19.71 -4.62 7.54
CA GLY A 40 -20.81 -5.48 7.08
C GLY A 40 -20.38 -6.79 6.43
N LEU A 41 -19.12 -6.90 5.96
CA LEU A 41 -18.69 -8.09 5.23
C LEU A 41 -18.57 -9.34 6.12
N ARG A 42 -18.48 -9.18 7.44
CA ARG A 42 -18.61 -10.30 8.41
C ARG A 42 -19.96 -11.04 8.27
N HIS A 43 -21.00 -10.34 7.84
CA HIS A 43 -22.35 -10.90 7.60
C HIS A 43 -22.69 -10.97 6.09
N GLY A 44 -21.72 -10.72 5.22
CA GLY A 44 -21.90 -10.68 3.76
C GLY A 44 -22.72 -9.48 3.25
N ASP A 45 -22.92 -8.43 4.05
CA ASP A 45 -23.68 -7.24 3.63
C ASP A 45 -22.79 -6.27 2.83
N TYR A 46 -22.81 -6.46 1.51
CA TYR A 46 -22.08 -5.63 0.56
C TYR A 46 -22.70 -4.23 0.39
N GLY A 47 -24.02 -4.09 0.57
CA GLY A 47 -24.71 -2.81 0.45
C GLY A 47 -24.31 -1.84 1.56
N ARG A 48 -24.17 -2.34 2.79
CA ARG A 48 -23.62 -1.59 3.93
C ARG A 48 -22.17 -1.19 3.70
N TYR A 49 -21.32 -2.10 3.24
CA TYR A 49 -19.92 -1.81 2.96
C TYR A 49 -19.77 -0.74 1.87
N ARG A 50 -20.52 -0.85 0.76
CA ARG A 50 -20.57 0.16 -0.31
C ARG A 50 -20.96 1.54 0.21
N SER A 51 -21.97 1.61 1.08
CA SER A 51 -22.46 2.85 1.68
C SER A 51 -21.43 3.47 2.63
N TYR A 52 -20.67 2.65 3.34
CA TYR A 52 -19.50 3.08 4.09
C TYR A 52 -18.43 3.68 3.18
N CYS A 53 -18.03 2.99 2.10
CA CYS A 53 -17.02 3.48 1.17
C CYS A 53 -17.42 4.83 0.56
N SER A 54 -18.69 5.02 0.20
CA SER A 54 -19.20 6.32 -0.29
C SER A 54 -19.03 7.44 0.73
N ARG A 55 -19.41 7.22 2.00
CA ARG A 55 -19.27 8.21 3.07
C ARG A 55 -17.80 8.50 3.40
N ARG A 56 -16.97 7.45 3.45
CA ARG A 56 -15.52 7.58 3.67
C ARG A 56 -14.85 8.39 2.57
N LEU A 57 -15.18 8.09 1.30
CA LEU A 57 -14.67 8.82 0.14
C LEU A 57 -15.07 10.30 0.17
N HIS A 58 -16.32 10.61 0.57
CA HIS A 58 -16.75 11.99 0.75
C HIS A 58 -15.92 12.72 1.81
N ARG A 59 -15.71 12.13 2.99
CA ARG A 59 -14.87 12.71 4.05
C ARG A 59 -13.42 12.87 3.61
N LEU A 60 -12.84 11.86 2.95
CA LEU A 60 -11.47 11.91 2.43
C LEU A 60 -11.30 13.07 1.45
N ARG A 61 -12.22 13.26 0.50
CA ARG A 61 -12.17 14.39 -0.44
C ARG A 61 -12.25 15.75 0.27
N ARG A 62 -13.04 15.86 1.34
CA ARG A 62 -13.11 17.09 2.13
C ARG A 62 -11.81 17.38 2.87
N VAL A 63 -11.20 16.37 3.50
CA VAL A 63 -9.96 16.51 4.27
C VAL A 63 -8.75 16.80 3.37
N THR A 64 -8.68 16.13 2.22
CA THR A 64 -7.57 16.27 1.26
C THR A 64 -7.72 17.46 0.31
N GLY A 65 -8.84 18.19 0.36
CA GLY A 65 -9.15 19.26 -0.59
C GLY A 65 -9.44 18.79 -2.02
N CYS A 66 -9.42 17.47 -2.30
CA CYS A 66 -9.71 16.86 -3.60
C CYS A 66 -11.23 16.80 -3.90
N THR A 67 -11.94 17.90 -3.67
CA THR A 67 -13.38 18.01 -3.97
C THR A 67 -13.60 18.37 -5.44
N HIS A 68 -14.70 17.89 -6.03
CA HIS A 68 -15.02 18.09 -7.45
C HIS A 68 -15.76 19.42 -7.72
N GLY A 69 -15.52 20.44 -6.90
CA GLY A 69 -16.24 21.72 -6.93
C GLY A 69 -17.60 21.68 -6.20
N LYS A 70 -18.13 22.88 -5.90
CA LYS A 70 -19.51 23.08 -5.42
C LYS A 70 -20.32 23.60 -6.62
N GLY A 71 -21.37 22.88 -7.04
CA GLY A 71 -22.19 23.24 -8.20
C GLY A 71 -21.76 22.52 -9.49
N ARG A 72 -20.83 23.10 -10.26
CA ARG A 72 -20.35 22.47 -11.51
C ARG A 72 -19.29 21.40 -11.21
N TYR A 73 -19.40 20.26 -11.86
CA TYR A 73 -18.44 19.16 -11.73
C TYR A 73 -17.09 19.55 -12.34
N VAL A 74 -16.05 19.60 -11.51
CA VAL A 74 -14.67 19.74 -11.93
C VAL A 74 -13.94 18.44 -11.62
N LYS A 75 -13.49 17.75 -12.67
CA LYS A 75 -12.65 16.56 -12.50
C LYS A 75 -11.28 17.00 -11.99
N ARG A 76 -10.93 16.58 -10.78
CA ARG A 76 -9.57 16.70 -10.25
C ARG A 76 -8.91 15.33 -10.34
N PRO A 77 -8.10 15.07 -11.38
CA PRO A 77 -7.29 13.86 -11.41
C PRO A 77 -6.24 13.95 -10.29
N LEU A 78 -5.87 12.79 -9.76
CA LEU A 78 -4.76 12.67 -8.81
C LEU A 78 -3.54 12.37 -9.67
N GLU A 79 -2.76 13.40 -9.95
CA GLU A 79 -1.44 13.26 -10.58
C GLU A 79 -0.38 13.01 -9.52
N PRO A 80 0.69 12.25 -9.81
CA PRO A 80 1.74 11.88 -8.85
C PRO A 80 2.33 13.08 -8.10
N GLU A 81 2.50 14.22 -8.77
CA GLU A 81 3.10 15.45 -8.24
C GLU A 81 2.19 16.13 -7.20
N SER A 82 0.87 15.89 -7.30
CA SER A 82 -0.13 16.42 -6.37
C SER A 82 -0.26 15.60 -5.08
N VAL A 83 0.33 14.39 -5.07
CA VAL A 83 0.23 13.46 -3.93
C VAL A 83 1.29 13.80 -2.88
N ARG A 84 0.85 14.52 -1.84
CA ARG A 84 1.63 14.95 -0.68
C ARG A 84 1.30 14.17 0.59
N ASP A 85 0.11 13.57 0.68
CA ASP A 85 -0.38 12.87 1.86
C ASP A 85 -0.83 11.43 1.50
N ALA A 86 -0.50 10.46 2.36
CA ALA A 86 -0.98 9.08 2.25
C ALA A 86 -2.51 8.98 2.19
N ARG A 87 -3.23 9.97 2.76
CA ARG A 87 -4.70 10.04 2.65
C ARG A 87 -5.20 10.24 1.23
N GLN A 88 -4.40 10.82 0.35
CA GLN A 88 -4.75 10.96 -1.07
C GLN A 88 -4.65 9.61 -1.80
N LEU A 89 -3.73 8.72 -1.40
CA LEU A 89 -3.66 7.34 -1.91
C LEU A 89 -4.90 6.52 -1.52
N MET A 90 -5.53 6.82 -0.38
CA MET A 90 -6.78 6.18 0.02
C MET A 90 -7.96 6.53 -0.93
N LEU A 91 -7.92 7.63 -1.69
CA LEU A 91 -9.00 8.01 -2.61
C LEU A 91 -9.23 6.97 -3.73
N PRO A 92 -8.23 6.63 -4.57
CA PRO A 92 -8.40 5.60 -5.60
C PRO A 92 -8.67 4.22 -4.99
N LEU A 93 -8.10 3.92 -3.81
CA LEU A 93 -8.39 2.70 -3.07
C LEU A 93 -9.90 2.55 -2.73
N PHE A 94 -10.50 3.55 -2.06
CA PHE A 94 -11.93 3.48 -1.72
C PHE A 94 -12.85 3.66 -2.93
N CYS A 95 -12.37 4.25 -4.04
CA CYS A 95 -13.07 4.21 -5.32
C CYS A 95 -13.14 2.78 -5.88
N ALA A 96 -12.04 2.03 -5.82
CA ALA A 96 -11.98 0.63 -6.22
C ALA A 96 -12.87 -0.25 -5.32
N GLU A 97 -12.72 -0.16 -4.00
CA GLU A 97 -13.52 -0.94 -3.04
C GLU A 97 -15.02 -0.70 -3.20
N ARG A 98 -15.45 0.55 -3.42
CA ARG A 98 -16.87 0.85 -3.65
C ARG A 98 -17.40 0.20 -4.93
N ALA A 99 -16.62 0.21 -6.01
CA ALA A 99 -17.02 -0.41 -7.27
C ALA A 99 -17.05 -1.94 -7.15
N TRP A 100 -16.07 -2.52 -6.47
CA TRP A 100 -16.01 -3.95 -6.17
C TRP A 100 -17.17 -4.40 -5.29
N ALA A 101 -17.46 -3.70 -4.20
CA ALA A 101 -18.57 -4.01 -3.30
C ALA A 101 -19.92 -3.99 -4.04
N PHE A 102 -20.09 -3.05 -4.97
CA PHE A 102 -21.30 -3.01 -5.80
C PHE A 102 -21.35 -4.21 -6.76
N ALA A 103 -20.25 -4.56 -7.40
CA ALA A 103 -20.21 -5.77 -8.22
C ALA A 103 -20.58 -7.04 -7.43
N MET A 104 -20.06 -7.18 -6.20
CA MET A 104 -20.38 -8.33 -5.35
C MET A 104 -21.83 -8.31 -4.86
N GLN A 105 -22.40 -7.14 -4.57
CA GLN A 105 -23.83 -7.02 -4.29
C GLN A 105 -24.68 -7.52 -5.47
N LEU A 106 -24.38 -7.04 -6.69
CA LEU A 106 -25.08 -7.48 -7.91
C LEU A 106 -24.90 -8.98 -8.15
N LYS A 107 -23.72 -9.52 -7.84
CA LYS A 107 -23.45 -10.96 -7.94
C LYS A 107 -24.33 -11.78 -6.99
N ARG A 108 -24.53 -11.27 -5.78
CA ARG A 108 -25.38 -11.92 -4.77
C ARG A 108 -26.86 -11.82 -5.12
N GLU A 109 -27.30 -10.70 -5.69
CA GLU A 109 -28.68 -10.48 -6.13
C GLU A 109 -29.00 -11.30 -7.41
N ASN A 110 -28.03 -11.45 -8.32
CA ASN A 110 -28.17 -12.21 -9.57
C ASN A 110 -28.04 -13.73 -9.38
N THR A 111 -28.87 -14.31 -8.51
CA THR A 111 -28.86 -15.75 -8.22
C THR A 111 -29.18 -16.61 -9.46
N GLN A 112 -29.99 -16.08 -10.39
CA GLN A 112 -30.44 -16.78 -11.60
C GLN A 112 -29.49 -16.60 -12.81
N GLN A 113 -28.34 -15.93 -12.64
CA GLN A 113 -27.36 -15.67 -13.70
C GLN A 113 -27.97 -15.03 -14.95
N GLU A 114 -28.87 -14.07 -14.75
CA GLU A 114 -29.43 -13.30 -15.84
C GLU A 114 -28.33 -12.50 -16.56
N ALA A 115 -28.41 -12.44 -17.89
CA ALA A 115 -27.39 -11.80 -18.72
C ALA A 115 -27.31 -10.27 -18.48
N ARG A 116 -28.44 -9.59 -18.27
CA ARG A 116 -28.47 -8.12 -18.10
C ARG A 116 -27.76 -7.64 -16.81
N PRO A 117 -28.07 -8.17 -15.61
CA PRO A 117 -27.32 -7.85 -14.40
C PRO A 117 -25.84 -8.25 -14.49
N HIS A 118 -25.52 -9.32 -15.23
CA HIS A 118 -24.13 -9.75 -15.44
C HIS A 118 -23.27 -8.70 -16.18
N TYR A 119 -23.81 -8.06 -17.22
CA TYR A 119 -23.11 -6.94 -17.87
C TYR A 119 -22.86 -5.76 -16.91
N HIS A 120 -23.83 -5.44 -16.05
CA HIS A 120 -23.66 -4.39 -15.06
C HIS A 120 -22.58 -4.74 -14.03
N LEU A 121 -22.57 -5.99 -13.55
CA LEU A 121 -21.54 -6.53 -12.67
C LEU A 121 -20.14 -6.41 -13.31
N LEU A 122 -19.98 -6.87 -14.55
CA LEU A 122 -18.70 -6.80 -15.27
C LEU A 122 -18.21 -5.36 -15.43
N ALA A 123 -19.11 -4.42 -15.74
CA ALA A 123 -18.77 -3.00 -15.84
C ALA A 123 -18.29 -2.44 -14.48
N ARG A 124 -18.90 -2.87 -13.37
CA ARG A 124 -18.46 -2.48 -12.01
C ARG A 124 -17.11 -3.06 -11.64
N LEU A 125 -16.85 -4.34 -11.93
CA LEU A 125 -15.53 -4.94 -11.70
C LEU A 125 -14.45 -4.29 -12.57
N ALA A 126 -14.73 -4.03 -13.85
CA ALA A 126 -13.80 -3.34 -14.73
C ALA A 126 -13.45 -1.95 -14.18
N LYS A 127 -14.42 -1.24 -13.62
CA LYS A 127 -14.18 0.04 -12.94
C LYS A 127 -13.31 -0.11 -11.70
N ALA A 128 -13.52 -1.16 -10.90
CA ALA A 128 -12.66 -1.45 -9.74
C ALA A 128 -11.21 -1.72 -10.16
N ALA A 129 -11.02 -2.52 -11.21
CA ALA A 129 -9.71 -2.80 -11.80
C ALA A 129 -9.01 -1.52 -12.30
N GLU A 130 -9.72 -0.64 -13.01
CA GLU A 130 -9.19 0.65 -13.48
C GLU A 130 -8.70 1.53 -12.32
N TRP A 131 -9.47 1.64 -11.23
CA TRP A 131 -9.06 2.42 -10.06
C TRP A 131 -7.88 1.79 -9.33
N SER A 132 -7.84 0.45 -9.23
CA SER A 132 -6.72 -0.26 -8.61
C SER A 132 -5.42 -0.13 -9.41
N ALA A 133 -5.50 -0.08 -10.75
CA ALA A 133 -4.35 0.16 -11.61
C ALA A 133 -3.80 1.59 -11.41
N LYS A 134 -4.68 2.58 -11.31
CA LYS A 134 -4.28 3.97 -10.99
C LYS A 134 -3.62 4.06 -9.62
N LEU A 135 -4.14 3.35 -8.62
CA LEU A 135 -3.49 3.27 -7.31
C LEU A 135 -2.08 2.68 -7.42
N ALA A 136 -1.91 1.56 -8.13
CA ALA A 136 -0.60 0.94 -8.30
C ALA A 136 0.40 1.84 -9.05
N ALA A 137 -0.06 2.59 -10.07
CA ALA A 137 0.78 3.57 -10.76
C ALA A 137 1.25 4.70 -9.81
N LEU A 138 0.33 5.27 -9.03
CA LEU A 138 0.66 6.31 -8.04
C LEU A 138 1.61 5.79 -6.95
N CYS A 139 1.41 4.56 -6.48
CA CYS A 139 2.29 3.95 -5.49
C CYS A 139 3.69 3.65 -6.03
N ALA A 140 3.83 3.35 -7.32
CA ALA A 140 5.14 3.07 -7.92
C ALA A 140 6.06 4.30 -7.92
N GLU A 141 5.49 5.50 -7.97
CA GLU A 141 6.24 6.76 -8.03
C GLU A 141 6.40 7.44 -6.67
N ARG A 142 5.40 7.33 -5.78
CA ARG A 142 5.30 8.15 -4.56
C ARG A 142 5.34 7.35 -3.26
N ALA A 143 5.10 6.04 -3.32
CA ALA A 143 4.98 5.22 -2.12
C ALA A 143 6.25 4.45 -1.81
N ASP A 144 6.36 4.01 -0.56
CA ASP A 144 7.40 3.09 -0.15
C ASP A 144 7.26 1.74 -0.89
N GLN A 145 8.37 1.02 -1.01
CA GLN A 145 8.40 -0.24 -1.76
C GLN A 145 7.44 -1.31 -1.21
N ARG A 146 7.11 -1.28 0.08
CA ARG A 146 6.11 -2.20 0.66
C ARG A 146 4.71 -1.85 0.15
N THR A 147 4.30 -0.58 0.23
CA THR A 147 3.00 -0.13 -0.29
C THR A 147 2.89 -0.34 -1.79
N ASP A 148 3.97 -0.12 -2.57
CA ASP A 148 4.01 -0.44 -4.00
C ASP A 148 3.71 -1.92 -4.28
N LEU A 149 4.33 -2.84 -3.54
CA LEU A 149 4.06 -4.27 -3.65
C LEU A 149 2.62 -4.62 -3.25
N GLU A 150 2.10 -4.04 -2.18
CA GLU A 150 0.70 -4.24 -1.77
C GLU A 150 -0.29 -3.71 -2.82
N ALA A 151 -0.04 -2.53 -3.38
CA ALA A 151 -0.85 -1.95 -4.43
C ALA A 151 -0.86 -2.82 -5.68
N LYS A 152 0.29 -3.39 -6.07
CA LYS A 152 0.41 -4.36 -7.17
C LYS A 152 -0.35 -5.65 -6.88
N ALA A 153 -0.26 -6.19 -5.67
CA ALA A 153 -1.01 -7.38 -5.26
C ALA A 153 -2.52 -7.16 -5.32
N TYR A 154 -2.98 -6.00 -4.83
CA TYR A 154 -4.37 -5.57 -4.85
C TYR A 154 -4.89 -5.34 -6.27
N SER A 155 -4.10 -4.68 -7.12
CA SER A 155 -4.46 -4.46 -8.53
C SER A 155 -4.57 -5.79 -9.29
N ALA A 156 -3.63 -6.71 -9.08
CA ALA A 156 -3.70 -8.06 -9.64
C ALA A 156 -4.94 -8.83 -9.15
N PHE A 157 -5.31 -8.69 -7.87
CA PHE A 157 -6.53 -9.31 -7.34
C PHE A 157 -7.79 -8.81 -8.06
N MET A 158 -7.91 -7.49 -8.25
CA MET A 158 -9.05 -6.89 -8.95
C MET A 158 -9.12 -7.28 -10.42
N HIS A 159 -7.99 -7.31 -11.13
CA HIS A 159 -7.93 -7.80 -12.51
C HIS A 159 -8.25 -9.30 -12.61
N GLY A 160 -7.80 -10.09 -11.64
CA GLY A 160 -8.13 -11.51 -11.53
C GLY A 160 -9.63 -11.73 -11.45
N ASN A 161 -10.35 -10.95 -10.62
CA ASN A 161 -11.80 -11.02 -10.52
C ASN A 161 -12.50 -10.65 -11.83
N VAL A 162 -12.05 -9.61 -12.54
CA VAL A 162 -12.61 -9.26 -13.86
C VAL A 162 -12.42 -10.40 -14.87
N ALA A 163 -11.22 -10.98 -14.93
CA ALA A 163 -10.92 -12.07 -15.85
C ALA A 163 -11.68 -13.35 -15.51
N LEU A 164 -11.89 -13.62 -14.21
CA LEU A 164 -12.66 -14.77 -13.72
C LEU A 164 -14.11 -14.70 -14.17
N GLU A 165 -14.79 -13.56 -13.97
CA GLU A 165 -16.19 -13.39 -14.39
C GLU A 165 -16.36 -13.32 -15.92
N ARG A 166 -15.28 -13.04 -16.66
CA ARG A 166 -15.24 -13.14 -18.13
C ARG A 166 -14.90 -14.55 -18.63
N GLU A 167 -14.79 -15.53 -17.72
CA GLU A 167 -14.36 -16.90 -18.01
C GLU A 167 -13.00 -17.01 -18.70
N ASN A 168 -12.17 -15.97 -18.59
CA ASN A 168 -10.83 -15.95 -19.16
C ASN A 168 -9.83 -16.51 -18.15
N TRP A 169 -9.76 -17.84 -18.09
CA TRP A 169 -9.06 -18.58 -17.04
C TRP A 169 -7.53 -18.34 -17.01
N ALA A 170 -6.88 -18.15 -18.16
CA ALA A 170 -5.43 -17.95 -18.23
C ALA A 170 -4.94 -16.64 -17.58
N PRO A 171 -5.45 -15.45 -17.97
CA PRO A 171 -5.10 -14.20 -17.31
C PRO A 171 -5.63 -14.12 -15.87
N ALA A 172 -6.77 -14.76 -15.56
CA ALA A 172 -7.26 -14.86 -14.19
C ALA A 172 -6.25 -15.61 -13.30
N LEU A 173 -5.78 -16.78 -13.76
CA LEU A 173 -4.78 -17.58 -13.05
C LEU A 173 -3.47 -16.83 -12.85
N ALA A 174 -2.99 -16.11 -13.88
CA ALA A 174 -1.76 -15.33 -13.80
C ALA A 174 -1.87 -14.20 -12.76
N SER A 175 -3.00 -13.48 -12.77
CA SER A 175 -3.28 -12.39 -11.83
C SER A 175 -3.37 -12.89 -10.39
N PHE A 176 -4.14 -13.96 -10.14
CA PHE A 176 -4.27 -14.54 -8.80
C PHE A 176 -2.97 -15.14 -8.26
N LYS A 177 -2.19 -15.82 -9.11
CA LYS A 177 -0.85 -16.30 -8.73
C LYS A 177 0.09 -15.14 -8.40
N SER A 178 -0.01 -14.02 -9.11
CA SER A 178 0.77 -12.82 -8.81
C SER A 178 0.44 -12.30 -7.41
N THR A 179 -0.85 -12.12 -7.09
CA THR A 179 -1.30 -11.74 -5.74
C THR A 179 -0.80 -12.70 -4.67
N ALA A 180 -0.99 -14.01 -4.85
CA ALA A 180 -0.55 -15.02 -3.88
C ALA A 180 0.97 -15.02 -3.68
N THR A 181 1.74 -14.86 -4.75
CA THR A 181 3.21 -14.80 -4.69
C THR A 181 3.68 -13.56 -3.93
N ILE A 182 3.12 -12.38 -4.23
CA ILE A 182 3.49 -11.14 -3.57
C ILE A 182 3.16 -11.21 -2.08
N CYS A 183 1.94 -11.63 -1.71
CA CYS A 183 1.54 -11.78 -0.31
C CYS A 183 2.43 -12.80 0.43
N THR A 184 2.80 -13.91 -0.20
CA THR A 184 3.68 -14.92 0.43
C THR A 184 5.09 -14.38 0.66
N GLU A 185 5.64 -13.61 -0.28
CA GLU A 185 6.96 -12.99 -0.10
C GLU A 185 6.93 -11.85 0.92
N LEU A 186 5.86 -11.04 0.96
CA LEU A 186 5.66 -10.02 1.99
C LEU A 186 5.57 -10.65 3.39
N ALA A 187 4.84 -11.75 3.53
CA ALA A 187 4.69 -12.48 4.80
C ALA A 187 6.01 -13.03 5.37
N ARG A 188 7.05 -13.19 4.54
CA ARG A 188 8.38 -13.63 5.00
C ARG A 188 9.21 -12.52 5.62
N VAL A 189 8.89 -11.27 5.27
CA VAL A 189 9.70 -10.08 5.62
C VAL A 189 9.06 -9.27 6.74
N THR A 190 7.73 -9.30 6.87
CA THR A 190 7.00 -8.53 7.87
C THR A 190 6.91 -9.22 9.23
N MET A 191 6.49 -8.46 10.24
CA MET A 191 6.24 -8.95 11.60
C MET A 191 5.11 -9.99 11.64
N ALA A 192 5.03 -10.74 12.74
CA ALA A 192 4.16 -11.93 12.85
C ALA A 192 2.66 -11.64 12.61
N GLU A 193 2.14 -10.51 13.10
CA GLU A 193 0.73 -10.13 12.94
C GLU A 193 0.39 -9.79 11.48
N GLN A 194 1.18 -8.94 10.83
CA GLN A 194 0.99 -8.57 9.42
C GLN A 194 1.25 -9.78 8.50
N ALA A 195 2.18 -10.67 8.87
CA ALA A 195 2.43 -11.91 8.14
C ALA A 195 1.21 -12.85 8.16
N ALA A 196 0.47 -12.92 9.27
CA ALA A 196 -0.77 -13.70 9.34
C ALA A 196 -1.83 -13.17 8.38
N LEU A 197 -1.96 -11.84 8.28
CA LEU A 197 -2.90 -11.20 7.36
C LEU A 197 -2.58 -11.51 5.89
N TYR A 198 -1.32 -11.42 5.47
CA TYR A 198 -0.94 -11.75 4.10
C TYR A 198 -1.14 -13.25 3.77
N LYS A 199 -0.86 -14.14 4.72
CA LYS A 199 -1.15 -15.57 4.58
C LYS A 199 -2.64 -15.84 4.43
N GLN A 200 -3.48 -15.12 5.18
CA GLN A 200 -4.93 -15.17 5.02
C GLN A 200 -5.34 -14.75 3.61
N VAL A 201 -4.84 -13.62 3.10
CA VAL A 201 -5.15 -13.17 1.73
C VAL A 201 -4.69 -14.17 0.66
N ALA A 202 -3.51 -14.77 0.83
CA ALA A 202 -3.04 -15.81 -0.08
C ALA A 202 -3.97 -17.05 -0.06
N ALA A 203 -4.41 -17.47 1.13
CA ALA A 203 -5.35 -18.59 1.28
C ALA A 203 -6.74 -18.31 0.69
N GLU A 204 -7.22 -17.06 0.76
CA GLU A 204 -8.50 -16.65 0.17
C GLU A 204 -8.49 -16.72 -1.37
N VAL A 205 -7.33 -16.50 -2.00
CA VAL A 205 -7.18 -16.52 -3.47
C VAL A 205 -6.96 -17.95 -4.00
N GLU A 206 -6.53 -18.89 -3.14
CA GLU A 206 -6.19 -20.26 -3.51
C GLU A 206 -7.34 -21.05 -4.17
N PRO A 207 -8.61 -20.99 -3.69
CA PRO A 207 -9.73 -21.62 -4.38
C PRO A 207 -9.90 -21.13 -5.82
N SER A 208 -9.72 -19.82 -6.07
CA SER A 208 -9.79 -19.23 -7.41
C SER A 208 -8.65 -19.71 -8.31
N ILE A 209 -7.44 -19.90 -7.76
CA ILE A 209 -6.29 -20.48 -8.48
C ILE A 209 -6.60 -21.92 -8.88
N ARG A 210 -7.07 -22.75 -7.94
CA ARG A 210 -7.45 -24.14 -8.19
C ARG A 210 -8.52 -24.22 -9.28
N PHE A 211 -9.58 -23.43 -9.17
CA PHE A 211 -10.67 -23.38 -10.14
C PHE A 211 -10.21 -22.98 -11.55
N CYS A 212 -9.42 -21.90 -11.68
CA CYS A 212 -8.89 -21.48 -12.98
C CYS A 212 -7.96 -22.54 -13.58
N SER A 213 -7.11 -23.17 -12.76
CA SER A 213 -6.19 -24.21 -13.22
C SER A 213 -6.93 -25.45 -13.71
N TYR A 214 -8.00 -25.84 -13.04
CA TYR A 214 -8.85 -26.96 -13.42
C TYR A 214 -9.55 -26.70 -14.76
N ASN A 215 -10.18 -25.52 -14.93
CA ASN A 215 -10.87 -25.16 -16.17
C ASN A 215 -9.90 -25.06 -17.36
N LEU A 216 -8.67 -24.59 -17.14
CA LEU A 216 -7.64 -24.60 -18.19
C LEU A 216 -7.23 -26.00 -18.62
N ARG A 217 -7.04 -26.94 -17.69
CA ARG A 217 -6.72 -28.34 -18.01
C ARG A 217 -7.86 -29.00 -18.77
N ARG A 218 -9.10 -28.77 -18.33
CA ARG A 218 -10.31 -29.27 -18.98
C ARG A 218 -10.45 -28.74 -20.41
N LEU A 219 -10.20 -27.46 -20.65
CA LEU A 219 -10.23 -26.87 -22.01
C LEU A 219 -9.04 -27.29 -22.88
N GLY A 220 -7.92 -27.68 -22.26
CA GLY A 220 -6.69 -28.10 -22.93
C GLY A 220 -6.68 -29.55 -23.42
N GLY A 221 -7.72 -30.36 -23.13
CA GLY A 221 -7.85 -31.74 -23.61
C GLY A 221 -7.01 -32.78 -22.87
N GLU A 222 -6.49 -32.47 -21.67
CA GLU A 222 -5.80 -33.46 -20.82
C GLU A 222 -6.82 -34.28 -19.99
N GLU A 223 -7.57 -35.15 -20.66
CA GLU A 223 -8.30 -36.24 -20.00
C GLU A 223 -7.28 -37.32 -19.61
N GLY A 224 -6.80 -37.33 -18.37
CA GLY A 224 -5.82 -38.37 -17.96
C GLY A 224 -5.33 -38.39 -16.52
N ARG A 225 -5.60 -37.38 -15.68
CA ARG A 225 -5.41 -37.50 -14.22
C ARG A 225 -6.64 -37.00 -13.50
N ALA A 226 -7.46 -37.96 -13.06
CA ALA A 226 -8.58 -37.73 -12.17
C ALA A 226 -8.07 -37.15 -10.84
N HIS A 227 -8.06 -35.82 -10.74
CA HIS A 227 -8.29 -35.17 -9.46
C HIS A 227 -9.81 -35.05 -9.33
N PRO A 228 -10.42 -35.33 -8.15
CA PRO A 228 -11.85 -35.14 -8.01
C PRO A 228 -12.19 -33.71 -8.42
N PRO A 229 -13.31 -33.49 -9.13
CA PRO A 229 -13.79 -32.14 -9.34
C PRO A 229 -13.82 -31.43 -7.98
N PRO A 230 -13.33 -30.19 -7.86
CA PRO A 230 -13.54 -29.42 -6.64
C PRO A 230 -15.04 -29.50 -6.33
N ASP A 231 -15.40 -29.80 -5.08
CA ASP A 231 -16.80 -29.95 -4.70
C ASP A 231 -17.57 -28.72 -5.19
N ARG A 232 -18.88 -28.81 -5.44
CA ARG A 232 -19.69 -27.61 -5.76
C ARG A 232 -19.60 -26.53 -4.67
N GLN A 233 -19.05 -26.88 -3.51
CA GLN A 233 -18.72 -26.00 -2.39
C GLN A 233 -17.34 -25.31 -2.51
N ASP A 234 -16.44 -25.81 -3.36
CA ASP A 234 -15.05 -25.36 -3.61
C ASP A 234 -14.89 -24.43 -4.83
N ALA A 235 -15.91 -24.26 -5.68
CA ALA A 235 -15.94 -23.12 -6.59
C ALA A 235 -15.80 -21.87 -5.71
N PRO A 236 -14.90 -20.90 -6.02
CA PRO A 236 -14.59 -19.81 -5.12
C PRO A 236 -15.87 -19.07 -4.73
N ARG A 237 -16.40 -19.41 -3.54
CA ARG A 237 -17.41 -18.63 -2.85
C ARG A 237 -16.69 -17.39 -2.36
N LEU A 238 -16.47 -16.45 -3.26
CA LEU A 238 -16.15 -15.08 -2.87
C LEU A 238 -17.39 -14.56 -2.14
N LEU A 239 -17.34 -14.68 -0.81
CA LEU A 239 -18.30 -14.21 0.18
C LEU A 239 -19.79 -14.40 -0.23
N GLY A 240 -20.34 -15.55 0.17
CA GLY A 240 -21.76 -15.76 0.43
C GLY A 240 -22.72 -15.73 -0.78
N SER A 241 -22.96 -16.90 -1.40
CA SER A 241 -24.27 -17.20 -2.02
C SER A 241 -24.50 -18.72 -2.16
N PRO A 242 -25.76 -19.20 -2.13
CA PRO A 242 -26.13 -20.61 -2.18
C PRO A 242 -26.26 -21.15 -3.60
N ALA A 243 -26.37 -22.48 -3.68
CA ALA A 243 -26.28 -23.31 -4.88
C ALA A 243 -27.38 -23.06 -5.93
N GLY A 244 -26.99 -23.15 -7.20
CA GLY A 244 -27.90 -23.31 -8.33
C GLY A 244 -27.23 -22.94 -9.66
N ALA A 245 -26.95 -23.95 -10.50
CA ALA A 245 -26.66 -23.77 -11.92
C ALA A 245 -27.61 -24.66 -12.71
N PRO A 246 -27.98 -24.26 -13.94
CA PRO A 246 -27.62 -25.15 -15.05
C PRO A 246 -27.09 -24.45 -16.32
N ARG A 247 -26.13 -25.17 -16.93
CA ARG A 247 -25.87 -25.42 -18.36
C ARG A 247 -25.94 -24.26 -19.37
N GLY A 248 -24.76 -23.92 -19.90
CA GLY A 248 -24.43 -24.10 -21.32
C GLY A 248 -24.62 -22.90 -22.25
N ALA A 249 -23.51 -22.28 -22.65
CA ALA A 249 -23.38 -21.70 -23.98
C ALA A 249 -21.91 -21.76 -24.41
N ALA A 250 -21.63 -22.66 -25.35
CA ALA A 250 -20.31 -22.80 -25.97
C ALA A 250 -20.02 -21.56 -26.82
N LEU A 251 -19.01 -20.78 -26.46
CA LEU A 251 -18.35 -19.84 -27.37
C LEU A 251 -16.94 -20.33 -27.67
N ARG A 252 -16.82 -20.86 -28.88
CA ARG A 252 -15.63 -21.38 -29.52
C ARG A 252 -14.76 -20.20 -29.97
N GLY A 253 -13.44 -20.29 -29.74
CA GLY A 253 -12.45 -19.43 -30.41
C GLY A 253 -11.36 -18.88 -29.50
N GLY A 254 -10.45 -19.73 -29.03
CA GLY A 254 -9.26 -19.30 -28.28
C GLY A 254 -7.99 -19.97 -28.82
N ARG A 255 -7.17 -19.19 -29.54
CA ARG A 255 -5.83 -19.58 -30.01
C ARG A 255 -4.99 -20.21 -28.90
N ARG A 256 -4.32 -21.32 -29.21
CA ARG A 256 -3.29 -21.95 -28.38
C ARG A 256 -2.19 -20.95 -28.01
N GLN A 257 -2.02 -20.66 -26.73
CA GLN A 257 -0.77 -20.13 -26.17
C GLN A 257 -0.14 -21.21 -25.28
N GLY A 258 1.10 -21.60 -25.60
CA GLY A 258 1.83 -22.69 -24.97
C GLY A 258 2.06 -22.49 -23.47
N GLY A 259 1.80 -23.54 -22.68
CA GLY A 259 1.84 -23.55 -21.22
C GLY A 259 3.24 -23.45 -20.56
N GLY A 260 4.32 -23.37 -21.34
CA GLY A 260 5.70 -23.31 -20.81
C GLY A 260 6.11 -21.96 -20.19
N GLY A 261 5.39 -20.87 -20.50
CA GLY A 261 5.76 -19.51 -20.07
C GLY A 261 5.41 -19.17 -18.61
N GLN A 262 4.31 -19.72 -18.08
CA GLN A 262 3.73 -19.27 -16.81
C GLN A 262 4.60 -19.61 -15.59
N GLY A 263 5.26 -20.78 -15.58
CA GLY A 263 6.16 -21.17 -14.49
C GLY A 263 7.43 -20.31 -14.42
N ARG A 264 7.94 -19.86 -15.58
CA ARG A 264 9.09 -18.96 -15.65
C ARG A 264 8.71 -17.54 -15.21
N GLN A 265 7.51 -17.08 -15.58
CA GLN A 265 7.02 -15.75 -15.24
C GLN A 265 6.77 -15.60 -13.72
N GLY A 266 6.16 -16.60 -13.08
CA GLY A 266 5.99 -16.62 -11.62
C GLY A 266 7.33 -16.63 -10.85
N ARG A 267 8.31 -17.41 -11.31
CA ARG A 267 9.66 -17.42 -10.70
C ARG A 267 10.41 -16.09 -10.88
N ARG A 268 10.24 -15.42 -12.03
CA ARG A 268 10.81 -14.09 -12.30
C ARG A 268 10.17 -13.02 -11.41
N LEU A 269 8.84 -13.03 -11.30
CA LEU A 269 8.12 -12.12 -10.42
C LEU A 269 8.54 -12.31 -8.97
N ALA A 270 8.60 -13.55 -8.49
CA ALA A 270 9.08 -13.84 -7.14
C ALA A 270 10.53 -13.38 -6.91
N ARG A 271 11.41 -13.52 -7.92
CA ARG A 271 12.79 -13.00 -7.84
C ARG A 271 12.81 -11.47 -7.80
N ALA A 272 12.02 -10.80 -8.63
CA ALA A 272 11.91 -9.34 -8.65
C ALA A 272 11.38 -8.79 -7.32
N VAL A 273 10.33 -9.41 -6.77
CA VAL A 273 9.77 -9.07 -5.46
C VAL A 273 10.81 -9.28 -4.36
N ARG A 274 11.54 -10.41 -4.34
CA ARG A 274 12.63 -10.64 -3.38
C ARG A 274 13.78 -9.64 -3.53
N GLN A 275 14.11 -9.24 -4.76
CA GLN A 275 15.13 -8.22 -5.00
C GLN A 275 14.67 -6.84 -4.51
N ALA A 276 13.41 -6.47 -4.74
CA ALA A 276 12.81 -5.26 -4.19
C ALA A 276 12.83 -5.29 -2.66
N LEU A 277 12.39 -6.37 -2.03
CA LEU A 277 12.40 -6.52 -0.57
C LEU A 277 13.81 -6.47 0.05
N ARG A 278 14.84 -6.99 -0.65
CA ARG A 278 16.24 -6.83 -0.22
C ARG A 278 16.71 -5.38 -0.27
N ARG A 279 16.24 -4.59 -1.26
CA ARG A 279 16.53 -3.15 -1.34
C ARG A 279 15.85 -2.40 -0.19
N VAL A 280 14.62 -2.77 0.19
CA VAL A 280 13.95 -2.24 1.40
C VAL A 280 14.75 -2.53 2.66
N GLN A 281 15.08 -3.79 2.90
CA GLN A 281 15.84 -4.19 4.10
C GLN A 281 17.20 -3.49 4.16
N ARG A 282 17.86 -3.28 3.01
CA ARG A 282 19.13 -2.54 2.94
C ARG A 282 18.95 -1.04 3.23
N ARG A 283 17.93 -0.39 2.66
CA ARG A 283 17.62 1.03 2.96
C ARG A 283 17.27 1.22 4.43
N ALA A 284 16.43 0.35 5.00
CA ALA A 284 16.06 0.39 6.42
C ALA A 284 17.28 0.20 7.34
N ARG A 285 18.18 -0.75 7.03
CA ARG A 285 19.43 -0.95 7.79
C ARG A 285 20.37 0.26 7.69
N LEU A 286 20.49 0.87 6.50
CA LEU A 286 21.32 2.07 6.32
C LEU A 286 20.73 3.29 7.03
N GLY A 287 19.40 3.45 7.02
CA GLY A 287 18.68 4.49 7.77
C GLY A 287 18.85 4.33 9.27
N ALA A 288 18.69 3.11 9.80
CA ALA A 288 18.94 2.80 11.21
C ALA A 288 20.40 3.05 11.61
N ALA A 289 21.36 2.71 10.75
CA ALA A 289 22.78 2.98 10.99
C ALA A 289 23.11 4.49 10.99
N ARG A 290 22.46 5.29 10.13
CA ARG A 290 22.58 6.76 10.14
C ARG A 290 21.98 7.35 11.41
N ALA A 291 20.78 6.93 11.80
CA ALA A 291 20.12 7.38 13.01
C ALA A 291 20.93 7.02 14.29
N ALA A 292 21.56 5.84 14.32
CA ALA A 292 22.44 5.44 15.41
C ALA A 292 23.68 6.33 15.50
N ARG A 293 24.32 6.66 14.36
CA ARG A 293 25.45 7.60 14.30
C ARG A 293 25.06 9.01 14.74
N ASP A 294 23.87 9.47 14.36
CA ASP A 294 23.37 10.78 14.79
C ASP A 294 23.07 10.82 16.29
N GLN A 295 22.59 9.72 16.88
CA GLN A 295 22.40 9.60 18.33
C GLN A 295 23.73 9.56 19.08
N GLU A 296 24.72 8.83 18.57
CA GLU A 296 26.07 8.76 19.13
C GLU A 296 26.74 10.14 19.08
N ALA A 297 26.66 10.84 17.94
CA ALA A 297 27.17 12.21 17.80
C ALA A 297 26.44 13.22 18.70
N ARG A 298 25.14 13.02 18.99
CA ARG A 298 24.40 13.85 19.97
C ARG A 298 24.86 13.56 21.40
N ALA A 299 25.04 12.29 21.75
CA ALA A 299 25.55 11.89 23.06
C ALA A 299 26.97 12.41 23.30
N GLU A 300 27.85 12.36 22.30
CA GLU A 300 29.20 12.93 22.37
C GLU A 300 29.19 14.45 22.58
N ARG A 301 28.27 15.18 21.91
CA ARG A 301 28.10 16.62 22.11
C ARG A 301 27.58 16.97 23.51
N GLU A 302 26.70 16.15 24.08
CA GLU A 302 26.21 16.31 25.46
C GLU A 302 27.31 16.02 26.50
N VAL A 303 28.10 14.97 26.30
CA VAL A 303 29.28 14.67 27.14
C VAL A 303 30.32 15.79 27.03
N GLY A 304 30.53 16.35 25.84
CA GLY A 304 31.39 17.51 25.61
C GLY A 304 30.91 18.77 26.32
N ARG A 305 29.60 19.07 26.28
CA ARG A 305 29.00 20.17 27.06
C ARG A 305 29.16 19.97 28.56
N GLY A 306 28.87 18.78 29.07
CA GLY A 306 29.02 18.47 30.50
C GLY A 306 30.46 18.65 31.00
N ARG A 307 31.45 18.26 30.19
CA ARG A 307 32.88 18.51 30.49
C ARG A 307 33.23 19.99 30.49
N GLY A 308 32.68 20.77 29.55
CA GLY A 308 32.86 22.22 29.49
C GLY A 308 32.23 22.96 30.68
N GLU A 309 31.04 22.55 31.11
CA GLU A 309 30.36 23.11 32.29
C GLU A 309 31.10 22.77 33.58
N LEU A 310 31.64 21.55 33.72
CA LEU A 310 32.48 21.16 34.87
C LEU A 310 33.80 21.94 34.90
N ALA A 311 34.45 22.16 33.75
CA ALA A 311 35.67 22.97 33.66
C ALA A 311 35.39 24.45 34.00
N HIS A 312 34.26 24.99 33.55
CA HIS A 312 33.84 26.35 33.86
C HIS A 312 33.44 26.52 35.34
N ALA A 313 32.80 25.52 35.94
CA ALA A 313 32.48 25.48 37.37
C ALA A 313 33.75 25.38 38.24
N ALA A 314 34.72 24.54 37.83
CA ALA A 314 36.02 24.43 38.48
C ALA A 314 36.82 25.74 38.39
N GLY A 315 36.79 26.42 37.23
CA GLY A 315 37.40 27.74 37.04
C GLY A 315 36.77 28.81 37.95
N ARG A 316 35.44 28.83 38.08
CA ARG A 316 34.73 29.74 39.01
C ARG A 316 35.06 29.43 40.48
N ALA A 317 35.17 28.16 40.85
CA ALA A 317 35.55 27.76 42.21
C ALA A 317 36.99 28.13 42.56
N ALA A 318 37.92 28.04 41.59
CA ALA A 318 39.31 28.47 41.77
C ALA A 318 39.42 30.00 41.96
N VAL A 319 38.64 30.78 41.21
CA VAL A 319 38.57 32.24 41.37
C VAL A 319 37.95 32.63 42.72
N ALA A 320 36.92 31.92 43.19
CA ALA A 320 36.32 32.17 44.51
C ALA A 320 37.27 31.85 45.68
N LYS A 321 38.20 30.89 45.51
CA LYS A 321 39.21 30.53 46.52
C LYS A 321 40.42 31.47 46.54
N ALA A 322 40.58 32.30 45.52
CA ALA A 322 41.65 33.31 45.41
C ALA A 322 41.24 34.72 45.87
N ALA A 323 39.99 34.91 46.32
CA ALA A 323 39.55 36.18 46.91
C ALA A 323 40.14 36.34 48.33
N PRO A 324 40.84 37.44 48.65
CA PRO A 324 41.43 37.65 49.97
C PRO A 324 40.34 37.84 51.04
N HIS A 325 40.55 37.24 52.20
CA HIS A 325 39.72 37.38 53.40
C HIS A 325 39.52 38.85 53.80
N GLY A 326 38.33 39.40 53.49
CA GLY A 326 37.80 40.62 54.08
C GLY A 326 36.42 40.34 54.67
N ALA A 327 36.38 39.90 55.92
CA ALA A 327 35.13 39.68 56.64
C ALA A 327 34.49 41.04 57.01
N PRO A 328 33.22 41.32 56.66
CA PRO A 328 32.51 42.45 57.23
C PRO A 328 32.09 42.10 58.67
N GLN A 329 32.45 42.95 59.63
CA GLN A 329 32.03 42.83 61.03
C GLN A 329 30.50 42.91 61.18
N PRO A 330 29.90 42.16 62.11
CA PRO A 330 28.48 42.29 62.41
C PRO A 330 28.17 43.60 63.15
N PRO A 331 27.03 44.28 62.85
CA PRO A 331 26.64 45.50 63.56
C PRO A 331 26.23 45.20 65.02
N PRO A 332 26.43 46.15 65.95
CA PRO A 332 26.15 45.95 67.37
C PRO A 332 24.63 45.88 67.67
N PRO A 333 24.23 45.21 68.75
CA PRO A 333 22.81 45.03 69.11
C PRO A 333 22.18 46.36 69.51
N ARG A 334 21.04 46.68 68.89
CA ARG A 334 20.15 47.76 69.33
C ARG A 334 19.54 47.38 70.68
N THR A 335 19.91 48.12 71.71
CA THR A 335 19.24 48.15 73.01
C THR A 335 17.79 48.58 72.84
N ALA A 336 16.86 47.72 73.25
CA ALA A 336 15.49 48.10 73.53
C ALA A 336 15.47 48.80 74.90
N ALA A 337 15.23 50.10 74.89
CA ALA A 337 14.99 50.88 76.10
C ALA A 337 13.68 51.65 75.93
N ARG A 338 12.68 51.15 76.68
CA ARG A 338 11.48 51.80 77.24
C ARG A 338 10.38 52.33 76.32
#